data_AF-A0AAV8AM54-F1
#
_entry.id   AF-A0AAV8AM54-F1
#
_cell.length_a   1.000
_cell.length_b   1.000
_cell.length_c   1.000
_cell.angle_alpha   90.00
_cell.angle_beta   90.00
_cell.angle_gamma   90.00
#
_symmetry.space_group_name_H-M   'P 1'
#
loop_
_entity.id
_entity.type
_entity.pdbx_description
1 polymer ?
#
loop_
_entity_poly.entity_id
_entity_poly.type
_entity_poly.pdbx_seq_one_letter_code
_entity_poly.pdbx_strand_id
1 'polypeptide(L)'
;MHAMLHFSSLGDSKIDTSKSHLRKALSFIISPILAMWKFFLLLLTNLFAKTTLAYKTGPFFPNTLFDSSYCLSWRVAVETNNAGPWGTVPMECVLYVGRYMLGGQYNRDLKTVMEMIGMYLDGMEASDDGMDAWVLDVDDTCLSNLLYYQEKQFGGMPFDPAAFKSWAGKGMCSAILPVLDLFNKLIDRGYKVFLLTGRDDLTFRDMTTENLQNQGYLGYERLIMRTADYKGKGAKFFKSAMRKQLMDEGYRLRGNVGDQWSDLQGDYLADRNFKIPNPMYYVP
;
A
#
# COMPACT_ATOMS: atom_id res chain seq x y z
N MET A 1 -15.74 -98.87 19.85
CA MET A 1 -15.89 -97.92 18.71
C MET A 1 -15.28 -96.60 19.11
N HIS A 2 -14.17 -96.22 18.49
CA HIS A 2 -13.56 -94.89 18.59
C HIS A 2 -12.90 -94.60 17.24
N ALA A 3 -13.39 -93.59 16.52
CA ALA A 3 -12.66 -92.88 15.48
C ALA A 3 -13.45 -91.63 15.05
N MET A 4 -12.88 -90.44 15.27
CA MET A 4 -13.09 -89.23 14.46
C MET A 4 -11.81 -88.42 14.63
N LEU A 5 -10.91 -88.47 13.66
CA LEU A 5 -10.80 -87.70 12.41
C LEU A 5 -10.01 -86.41 12.57
N HIS A 6 -8.93 -86.38 11.79
CA HIS A 6 -7.79 -85.48 11.81
C HIS A 6 -8.06 -84.16 11.06
N PHE A 7 -7.44 -83.10 11.57
CA PHE A 7 -7.25 -81.80 10.95
C PHE A 7 -6.25 -81.82 9.78
N SER A 8 -6.49 -80.99 8.75
CA SER A 8 -5.42 -80.38 7.95
C SER A 8 -5.83 -79.08 7.24
N SER A 9 -5.13 -77.99 7.60
CA SER A 9 -4.55 -76.90 6.79
C SER A 9 -5.29 -76.25 5.61
N LEU A 10 -5.38 -74.91 5.60
CA LEU A 10 -4.83 -73.99 4.55
C LEU A 10 -5.44 -72.57 4.69
N GLY A 11 -4.61 -71.53 4.87
CA GLY A 11 -5.11 -70.15 4.71
C GLY A 11 -4.26 -68.92 5.11
N ASP A 12 -3.04 -69.04 5.63
CA ASP A 12 -2.27 -67.88 6.14
C ASP A 12 -1.34 -67.16 5.13
N SER A 13 -1.36 -67.52 3.84
CA SER A 13 -0.35 -67.03 2.87
C SER A 13 -0.69 -65.74 2.10
N LYS A 14 -1.94 -65.26 2.15
CA LYS A 14 -2.38 -64.09 1.34
C LYS A 14 -2.21 -62.73 2.02
N ILE A 15 -2.12 -62.67 3.35
CA ILE A 15 -2.07 -61.40 4.09
C ILE A 15 -0.64 -60.86 4.19
N ASP A 16 0.36 -61.73 4.28
CA ASP A 16 1.76 -61.33 4.45
C ASP A 16 2.39 -60.79 3.15
N THR A 17 2.02 -61.37 2.02
CA THR A 17 2.45 -60.92 0.68
C THR A 17 1.98 -59.49 0.38
N SER A 18 0.72 -59.15 0.71
CA SER A 18 0.16 -57.81 0.53
C SER A 18 0.91 -56.72 1.32
N LYS A 19 1.25 -56.97 2.59
CA LYS A 19 2.01 -56.03 3.43
C LYS A 19 3.45 -55.84 2.92
N SER A 20 4.07 -56.90 2.39
CA SER A 20 5.41 -56.82 1.79
C SER A 20 5.45 -55.96 0.52
N HIS A 21 4.40 -56.04 -0.31
CA HIS A 21 4.29 -55.25 -1.53
C HIS A 21 4.01 -53.78 -1.24
N LEU A 22 3.16 -53.47 -0.25
CA LEU A 22 2.92 -52.10 0.22
C LEU A 22 4.18 -51.45 0.80
N ARG A 23 4.99 -52.18 1.59
CA ARG A 23 6.26 -51.66 2.14
C ARG A 23 7.29 -51.40 1.04
N LYS A 24 7.39 -52.28 0.05
CA LYS A 24 8.27 -52.07 -1.13
C LYS A 24 7.81 -50.87 -1.97
N ALA A 25 6.51 -50.75 -2.22
CA ALA A 25 5.94 -49.62 -2.95
C ALA A 25 6.14 -48.27 -2.23
N LEU A 26 5.95 -48.23 -0.90
CA LEU A 26 6.24 -47.03 -0.09
C LEU A 26 7.73 -46.65 -0.15
N SER A 27 8.63 -47.63 -0.11
CA SER A 27 10.09 -47.36 -0.19
C SER A 27 10.51 -46.78 -1.55
N PHE A 28 9.85 -47.20 -2.64
CA PHE A 28 10.10 -46.70 -3.99
C PHE A 28 9.63 -45.26 -4.20
N ILE A 29 8.66 -44.78 -3.41
CA ILE A 29 8.13 -43.40 -3.49
C ILE A 29 8.84 -42.47 -2.49
N ILE A 30 9.11 -42.95 -1.27
CA ILE A 30 9.72 -42.15 -0.20
C ILE A 30 11.21 -41.87 -0.47
N SER A 31 11.93 -42.82 -1.09
CA SER A 31 13.35 -42.67 -1.40
C SER A 31 13.68 -41.52 -2.38
N PRO A 32 13.00 -41.38 -3.54
CA PRO A 32 13.24 -40.26 -4.45
C PRO A 32 12.77 -38.91 -3.87
N ILE A 33 11.71 -38.89 -3.05
CA ILE A 33 11.24 -37.67 -2.38
C ILE A 33 12.25 -37.18 -1.34
N LEU A 34 12.82 -38.09 -0.53
CA LEU A 34 13.89 -37.76 0.41
C LEU A 34 15.18 -37.32 -0.29
N ALA A 35 15.50 -37.91 -1.45
CA ALA A 35 16.65 -37.49 -2.26
C ALA A 35 16.45 -36.09 -2.86
N MET A 36 15.23 -35.79 -3.36
CA MET A 36 14.85 -34.45 -3.81
C MET A 36 14.89 -33.42 -2.67
N TRP A 37 14.40 -33.77 -1.48
CA TRP A 37 14.44 -32.89 -0.32
C TRP A 37 15.87 -32.58 0.13
N LYS A 38 16.76 -33.60 0.14
CA LYS A 38 18.19 -33.41 0.43
C LYS A 38 18.88 -32.55 -0.65
N PHE A 39 18.53 -32.73 -1.92
CA PHE A 39 19.06 -31.91 -3.01
C PHE A 39 18.58 -30.45 -2.90
N PHE A 40 17.32 -30.23 -2.54
CA PHE A 40 16.76 -28.89 -2.30
C PHE A 40 17.39 -28.19 -1.10
N LEU A 41 17.63 -28.92 0.01
CA LEU A 41 18.39 -28.42 1.16
C LEU A 41 19.84 -28.08 0.81
N LEU A 42 20.51 -28.91 0.01
CA LEU A 42 21.87 -28.64 -0.50
C LEU A 42 21.90 -27.42 -1.43
N LEU A 43 20.86 -27.21 -2.23
CA LEU A 43 20.70 -26.01 -3.06
C LEU A 43 20.50 -24.75 -2.20
N LEU A 44 19.66 -24.83 -1.17
CA LEU A 44 19.44 -23.73 -0.21
C LEU A 44 20.72 -23.38 0.53
N THR A 45 21.46 -24.35 1.05
CA THR A 45 22.75 -24.08 1.72
C THR A 45 23.80 -23.48 0.79
N ASN A 46 23.79 -23.83 -0.50
CA ASN A 46 24.66 -23.22 -1.50
C ASN A 46 24.20 -21.82 -1.97
N LEU A 47 22.90 -21.50 -1.86
CA LEU A 47 22.39 -20.14 -2.06
C LEU A 47 22.81 -19.22 -0.90
N PHE A 48 22.78 -19.72 0.34
CA PHE A 48 23.21 -18.95 1.52
C PHE A 48 24.74 -18.89 1.68
N ALA A 49 25.50 -19.87 1.17
CA ALA A 49 26.97 -19.85 1.23
C ALA A 49 27.62 -18.95 0.16
N LYS A 50 26.87 -18.47 -0.85
CA LYS A 50 27.38 -17.59 -1.92
C LYS A 50 27.03 -16.11 -1.74
N THR A 51 26.42 -15.73 -0.62
CA THR A 51 26.14 -14.33 -0.25
C THR A 51 27.05 -13.81 0.86
N THR A 52 28.29 -14.30 0.96
CA THR A 52 29.39 -13.46 1.48
C THR A 52 30.02 -12.72 0.30
N LEU A 53 29.26 -11.79 -0.28
CA LEU A 53 29.90 -10.72 -1.04
C LEU A 53 30.65 -9.90 0.00
N ALA A 54 31.97 -10.08 0.06
CA ALA A 54 32.85 -9.18 0.76
C ALA A 54 32.51 -7.77 0.26
N TYR A 55 31.85 -6.99 1.12
CA TYR A 55 31.67 -5.57 0.92
C TYR A 55 33.09 -4.99 1.00
N LYS A 56 33.78 -4.94 -0.14
CA LYS A 56 34.99 -4.16 -0.29
C LYS A 56 34.57 -2.75 0.11
N THR A 57 35.08 -2.30 1.25
CA THR A 57 35.06 -0.91 1.65
C THR A 57 35.61 -0.12 0.47
N GLY A 58 34.71 0.51 -0.28
CA GLY A 58 35.06 1.52 -1.26
C GLY A 58 35.85 2.64 -0.57
N PRO A 59 36.49 3.52 -1.34
CA PRO A 59 37.27 4.61 -0.77
C PRO A 59 36.40 5.34 0.25
N PHE A 60 36.97 5.56 1.43
CA PHE A 60 36.40 6.30 2.54
C PHE A 60 35.91 7.65 2.01
N PHE A 61 34.64 7.70 1.61
CA PHE A 61 33.97 8.97 1.43
C PHE A 61 33.97 9.59 2.82
N PRO A 62 34.64 10.74 3.02
CA PRO A 62 34.57 11.39 4.32
C PRO A 62 33.09 11.52 4.66
N ASN A 63 32.76 11.25 5.92
CA ASN A 63 31.47 11.59 6.51
C ASN A 63 31.22 13.08 6.27
N THR A 64 30.74 13.45 5.09
CA THR A 64 29.87 14.57 4.95
C THR A 64 28.62 14.11 5.69
N LEU A 65 28.57 14.46 6.97
CA LEU A 65 27.34 14.88 7.61
C LEU A 65 26.78 16.00 6.73
N PHE A 66 26.26 15.65 5.54
CA PHE A 66 25.31 16.47 4.82
C PHE A 66 24.24 16.76 5.84
N ASP A 67 24.07 18.04 6.12
CA ASP A 67 23.43 18.48 7.34
C ASP A 67 22.00 17.91 7.41
N SER A 68 21.85 16.81 8.14
CA SER A 68 20.56 16.15 8.32
C SER A 68 19.57 17.09 8.99
N SER A 69 20.06 18.15 9.66
CA SER A 69 19.22 19.19 10.25
C SER A 69 18.57 20.08 9.19
N TYR A 70 19.25 20.39 8.07
CA TYR A 70 18.63 21.11 6.96
C TYR A 70 17.51 20.28 6.33
N CYS A 71 17.76 19.02 5.96
CA CYS A 71 16.75 18.21 5.28
C CYS A 71 15.55 17.87 6.18
N LEU A 72 15.78 17.75 7.50
CA LEU A 72 14.70 17.71 8.48
C LEU A 72 13.86 18.99 8.45
N SER A 73 14.51 20.16 8.48
CA SER A 73 13.85 21.46 8.46
C SER A 73 13.11 21.71 7.15
N TRP A 74 13.71 21.32 6.02
CA TRP A 74 13.10 21.39 4.69
C TRP A 74 11.84 20.53 4.63
N ARG A 75 11.87 19.28 5.12
CA ARG A 75 10.67 18.43 5.21
C ARG A 75 9.58 19.10 6.04
N VAL A 76 9.92 19.67 7.20
CA VAL A 76 8.94 20.41 8.00
C VAL A 76 8.36 21.60 7.21
N ALA A 77 9.19 22.35 6.48
CA ALA A 77 8.72 23.44 5.64
C ALA A 77 7.80 22.97 4.51
N VAL A 78 8.05 21.81 3.91
CA VAL A 78 7.15 21.16 2.93
C VAL A 78 5.83 20.77 3.58
N GLU A 79 5.87 20.02 4.68
CA GLU A 79 4.66 19.52 5.35
C GLU A 79 3.79 20.65 5.93
N THR A 80 4.41 21.77 6.32
CA THR A 80 3.70 22.97 6.83
C THR A 80 3.36 23.99 5.74
N ASN A 81 3.57 23.66 4.45
CA ASN A 81 3.32 24.52 3.29
C ASN A 81 4.16 25.81 3.21
N ASN A 82 5.19 25.97 4.05
CA ASN A 82 6.09 27.12 4.03
C ASN A 82 7.05 27.10 2.82
N ALA A 83 7.38 25.92 2.31
CA ALA A 83 8.25 25.78 1.14
C ALA A 83 7.62 26.31 -0.16
N GLY A 84 6.30 26.48 -0.21
CA GLY A 84 5.57 26.85 -1.42
C GLY A 84 5.71 25.80 -2.54
N PRO A 85 5.58 26.19 -3.82
CA PRO A 85 5.79 25.28 -4.94
C PRO A 85 7.26 24.86 -5.10
N TRP A 86 7.49 23.57 -5.28
CA TRP A 86 8.81 23.00 -5.56
C TRP A 86 8.73 21.90 -6.62
N GLY A 87 9.81 21.70 -7.37
CA GLY A 87 9.84 20.79 -8.53
C GLY A 87 10.33 19.37 -8.21
N THR A 88 11.41 19.27 -7.45
CA THR A 88 12.02 18.00 -7.01
C THR A 88 12.54 18.14 -5.58
N VAL A 89 12.70 17.02 -4.90
CA VAL A 89 13.44 16.97 -3.63
C VAL A 89 14.86 17.51 -3.86
N PRO A 90 15.38 18.44 -3.02
CA PRO A 90 16.76 18.88 -3.12
C PRO A 90 17.71 17.68 -3.14
N MET A 91 18.72 17.70 -4.01
CA MET A 91 19.57 16.53 -4.25
C MET A 91 20.29 16.08 -2.97
N GLU A 92 20.68 17.02 -2.12
CA GLU A 92 21.26 16.79 -0.79
C GLU A 92 20.29 16.11 0.20
N CYS A 93 18.98 16.21 -0.05
CA CYS A 93 17.93 15.65 0.81
C CYS A 93 17.32 14.34 0.32
N VAL A 94 17.67 13.85 -0.87
CA VAL A 94 17.18 12.57 -1.41
C VAL A 94 17.42 11.41 -0.44
N LEU A 95 18.64 11.30 0.11
CA LEU A 95 18.97 10.25 1.08
C LEU A 95 18.18 10.41 2.39
N TYR A 96 17.96 11.64 2.83
CA TYR A 96 17.14 11.92 4.00
C TYR A 96 15.69 11.49 3.78
N VAL A 97 15.08 11.88 2.66
CA VAL A 97 13.69 11.52 2.32
C VAL A 97 13.54 10.00 2.19
N GLY A 98 14.48 9.33 1.53
CA GLY A 98 14.47 7.86 1.45
C GLY A 98 14.54 7.19 2.83
N ARG A 99 15.38 7.70 3.74
CA ARG A 99 15.43 7.22 5.14
C ARG A 99 14.17 7.53 5.91
N TYR A 100 13.53 8.67 5.67
CA TYR A 100 12.26 9.03 6.31
C TYR A 100 11.13 8.07 5.90
N MET A 101 10.99 7.83 4.59
CA MET A 101 9.94 6.96 4.02
C MET A 101 10.13 5.49 4.41
N LEU A 102 11.38 4.98 4.43
CA LEU A 102 11.67 3.57 4.69
C LEU A 102 12.06 3.26 6.14
N GLY A 103 12.57 4.24 6.88
CA GLY A 103 13.11 4.07 8.24
C GLY A 103 12.08 4.14 9.36
N GLY A 104 10.78 4.11 9.02
CA GLY A 104 9.67 4.02 9.97
C GLY A 104 9.22 5.35 10.59
N GLN A 105 9.91 6.48 10.36
CA GLN A 105 9.42 7.77 10.84
C GLN A 105 8.13 8.19 10.11
N TYR A 106 8.04 7.95 8.79
CA TYR A 106 6.79 8.12 8.04
C TYR A 106 5.62 7.39 8.70
N ASN A 107 5.80 6.11 9.07
CA ASN A 107 4.74 5.32 9.72
C ASN A 107 4.34 5.88 11.09
N ARG A 108 5.30 6.43 11.86
CA ARG A 108 5.00 7.07 13.15
C ARG A 108 4.19 8.35 12.95
N ASP A 109 4.60 9.21 12.03
CA ASP A 109 3.90 10.45 11.71
C ASP A 109 2.48 10.16 11.19
N LEU A 110 2.33 9.20 10.27
CA LEU A 110 1.05 8.72 9.76
C LEU A 110 0.16 8.20 10.90
N LYS A 111 0.69 7.35 11.79
CA LYS A 111 -0.05 6.83 12.94
C LYS A 111 -0.56 7.95 13.85
N THR A 112 0.24 8.97 14.11
CA THR A 112 -0.20 10.14 14.91
C THR A 112 -1.36 10.87 14.24
N VAL A 113 -1.34 11.07 12.92
CA VAL A 113 -2.48 11.67 12.21
C VAL A 113 -3.72 10.76 12.31
N MET A 114 -3.57 9.44 12.14
CA MET A 114 -4.67 8.49 12.27
C MET A 114 -5.27 8.46 13.70
N GLU A 115 -4.46 8.61 14.74
CA GLU A 115 -4.94 8.75 16.12
C GLU A 115 -5.76 10.02 16.30
N MET A 116 -5.32 11.15 15.72
CA MET A 116 -6.09 12.40 15.75
C MET A 116 -7.42 12.28 15.00
N ILE A 117 -7.44 11.56 13.87
CA ILE A 117 -8.67 11.25 13.14
C ILE A 117 -9.58 10.36 13.98
N GLY A 118 -9.03 9.32 14.63
CA GLY A 118 -9.76 8.43 15.52
C GLY A 118 -10.47 9.20 16.63
N MET A 119 -9.74 10.06 17.35
CA MET A 119 -10.30 10.91 18.40
C MET A 119 -11.40 11.85 17.90
N TYR A 120 -11.23 12.42 16.71
CA TYR A 120 -12.25 13.28 16.10
C TYR A 120 -13.51 12.49 15.74
N LEU A 121 -13.33 11.33 15.11
CA LEU A 121 -14.40 10.45 14.67
C LEU A 121 -15.17 9.85 15.87
N ASP A 122 -14.49 9.56 16.98
CA ASP A 122 -15.13 9.05 18.20
C ASP A 122 -16.01 10.11 18.89
N GLY A 123 -15.81 11.40 18.60
CA GLY A 123 -16.61 12.50 19.12
C GLY A 123 -17.87 12.84 18.32
N MET A 124 -18.20 12.06 17.28
CA MET A 124 -19.31 12.35 16.37
C MET A 124 -19.94 11.07 15.83
N GLU A 125 -21.21 11.11 15.45
CA GLU A 125 -21.92 10.02 14.78
C GLU A 125 -22.50 10.49 13.44
N ALA A 126 -22.62 9.57 12.49
CA ALA A 126 -23.29 9.85 11.23
C ALA A 126 -24.80 9.97 11.50
N SER A 127 -25.43 10.94 10.86
CA SER A 127 -26.88 11.12 10.93
C SER A 127 -27.60 10.04 10.11
N ASP A 128 -28.84 9.72 10.49
CA ASP A 128 -29.64 8.67 9.83
C ASP A 128 -30.10 9.02 8.41
N ASP A 129 -29.91 10.27 7.95
CA ASP A 129 -30.30 10.72 6.61
C ASP A 129 -29.32 10.27 5.51
N GLY A 130 -28.18 9.67 5.88
CA GLY A 130 -27.18 9.18 4.94
C GLY A 130 -26.38 10.27 4.21
N MET A 131 -26.43 11.52 4.70
CA MET A 131 -25.79 12.66 4.05
C MET A 131 -24.47 13.09 4.69
N ASP A 132 -24.02 12.45 5.77
CA ASP A 132 -22.69 12.69 6.35
C ASP A 132 -21.61 11.94 5.56
N ALA A 133 -20.63 12.69 5.06
CA ALA A 133 -19.65 12.20 4.11
C ALA A 133 -18.21 12.52 4.48
N TRP A 134 -17.29 11.69 4.02
CA TRP A 134 -15.85 11.88 4.08
C TRP A 134 -15.25 11.86 2.68
N VAL A 135 -14.21 12.66 2.47
CA VAL A 135 -13.44 12.68 1.22
C VAL A 135 -12.05 12.17 1.50
N LEU A 136 -11.57 11.22 0.69
CA LEU A 136 -10.19 10.73 0.75
C LEU A 136 -9.53 10.94 -0.61
N ASP A 137 -8.32 11.49 -0.63
CA ASP A 137 -7.46 11.39 -1.81
C ASP A 137 -7.02 9.93 -2.07
N VAL A 138 -6.55 9.63 -3.28
CA VAL A 138 -6.09 8.29 -3.67
C VAL A 138 -4.57 8.13 -3.63
N ASP A 139 -3.80 9.02 -4.26
CA ASP A 139 -2.38 8.81 -4.54
C ASP A 139 -1.51 9.20 -3.34
N ASP A 140 -0.80 8.23 -2.76
CA ASP A 140 -0.12 8.35 -1.46
C ASP A 140 -1.02 8.76 -0.28
N THR A 141 -2.34 8.60 -0.47
CA THR A 141 -3.36 8.62 0.59
C THR A 141 -4.03 7.26 0.78
N CYS A 142 -4.77 6.77 -0.22
CA CYS A 142 -5.32 5.41 -0.17
C CYS A 142 -4.32 4.36 -0.66
N LEU A 143 -3.63 4.68 -1.77
CA LEU A 143 -2.72 3.80 -2.51
C LEU A 143 -1.32 4.41 -2.54
N SER A 144 -0.31 3.67 -2.11
CA SER A 144 1.06 4.17 -2.10
C SER A 144 1.75 4.05 -3.46
N ASN A 145 2.38 5.15 -3.90
CA ASN A 145 3.28 5.18 -5.05
C ASN A 145 4.75 5.07 -4.65
N LEU A 146 5.05 4.71 -3.39
CA LEU A 146 6.41 4.62 -2.85
C LEU A 146 7.36 3.80 -3.73
N LEU A 147 6.90 2.67 -4.28
CA LEU A 147 7.72 1.82 -5.17
C LEU A 147 8.12 2.54 -6.47
N TYR A 148 7.21 3.33 -7.06
CA TYR A 148 7.56 4.19 -8.19
C TYR A 148 8.58 5.24 -7.78
N TYR A 149 8.36 5.91 -6.64
CA TYR A 149 9.25 6.97 -6.19
C TYR A 149 10.62 6.45 -5.72
N GLN A 150 10.76 5.20 -5.28
CA GLN A 150 12.06 4.57 -5.05
C GLN A 150 12.92 4.57 -6.32
N GLU A 151 12.34 4.22 -7.47
CA GLU A 151 13.02 4.30 -8.78
C GLU A 151 13.27 5.75 -9.21
N LYS A 152 12.48 6.70 -8.70
CA LYS A 152 12.61 8.16 -8.94
C LYS A 152 13.38 8.91 -7.85
N GLN A 153 14.27 8.22 -7.12
CA GLN A 153 15.10 8.81 -6.07
C GLN A 153 14.30 9.57 -5.01
N PHE A 154 13.17 8.99 -4.59
CA PHE A 154 12.22 9.55 -3.64
C PHE A 154 11.78 11.00 -3.96
N GLY A 155 11.69 11.33 -5.26
CA GLY A 155 11.36 12.69 -5.71
C GLY A 155 12.55 13.54 -6.15
N GLY A 156 13.78 12.99 -6.12
CA GLY A 156 14.97 13.65 -6.64
C GLY A 156 14.98 13.78 -8.17
N MET A 157 14.17 12.98 -8.87
CA MET A 157 13.99 13.08 -10.32
C MET A 157 12.67 13.79 -10.68
N PRO A 158 12.64 14.60 -11.76
CA PRO A 158 11.40 15.21 -12.24
C PRO A 158 10.31 14.17 -12.53
N PHE A 159 9.06 14.56 -12.30
CA PHE A 159 7.92 13.71 -12.61
C PHE A 159 7.84 13.42 -14.11
N ASP A 160 7.70 12.13 -14.44
CA ASP A 160 7.54 11.64 -15.81
C ASP A 160 6.13 11.04 -15.96
N PRO A 161 5.19 11.77 -16.63
CA PRO A 161 3.83 11.32 -16.81
C PRO A 161 3.71 9.99 -17.59
N ALA A 162 4.58 9.75 -18.57
CA ALA A 162 4.53 8.54 -19.37
C ALA A 162 5.02 7.33 -18.57
N ALA A 163 6.12 7.50 -17.82
CA ALA A 163 6.59 6.46 -16.91
C ALA A 163 5.59 6.18 -15.79
N PHE A 164 4.97 7.22 -15.21
CA PHE A 164 3.94 7.04 -14.19
C PHE A 164 2.71 6.31 -14.75
N LYS A 165 2.25 6.66 -15.95
CA LYS A 165 1.18 5.94 -16.63
C LYS A 165 1.51 4.45 -16.81
N SER A 166 2.72 4.15 -17.27
CA SER A 166 3.17 2.76 -17.43
C SER A 166 3.25 2.02 -16.09
N TRP A 167 3.68 2.70 -15.03
CA TRP A 167 3.72 2.14 -13.67
C TRP A 167 2.32 1.87 -13.11
N ALA A 168 1.43 2.87 -13.14
CA ALA A 168 0.07 2.76 -12.63
C ALA A 168 -0.73 1.66 -13.35
N GLY A 169 -0.49 1.47 -14.66
CA GLY A 169 -1.08 0.40 -15.45
C GLY A 169 -0.71 -1.02 -15.01
N LYS A 170 0.29 -1.19 -14.13
CA LYS A 170 0.61 -2.49 -13.52
C LYS A 170 -0.36 -2.86 -12.40
N GLY A 171 -1.13 -1.91 -11.86
CA GLY A 171 -2.11 -2.17 -10.79
C GLY A 171 -1.49 -2.65 -9.46
N MET A 172 -0.23 -2.31 -9.20
CA MET A 172 0.55 -2.82 -8.06
C MET A 172 0.67 -1.84 -6.89
N CYS A 173 -0.08 -0.72 -6.89
CA CYS A 173 0.01 0.24 -5.80
C CYS A 173 -0.60 -0.40 -4.55
N SER A 174 0.15 -0.49 -3.46
CA SER A 174 -0.33 -1.12 -2.23
C SER A 174 -1.21 -0.17 -1.43
N ALA A 175 -2.20 -0.68 -0.70
CA ALA A 175 -2.94 0.12 0.28
C ALA A 175 -2.00 0.71 1.34
N ILE A 176 -2.24 1.97 1.71
CA ILE A 176 -1.72 2.53 2.95
C ILE A 176 -2.63 2.03 4.07
N LEU A 177 -2.22 0.94 4.72
CA LEU A 177 -3.08 0.16 5.63
C LEU A 177 -3.79 1.00 6.71
N PRO A 178 -3.14 1.97 7.39
CA PRO A 178 -3.85 2.79 8.38
C PRO A 178 -5.00 3.62 7.80
N VAL A 179 -4.91 4.02 6.53
CA VAL A 179 -5.99 4.75 5.82
C VAL A 179 -7.09 3.79 5.35
N LEU A 180 -6.73 2.55 4.98
CA LEU A 180 -7.72 1.50 4.69
C LEU A 180 -8.53 1.14 5.95
N ASP A 181 -7.88 1.06 7.12
CA ASP A 181 -8.56 0.83 8.40
C ASP A 181 -9.54 1.97 8.72
N LEU A 182 -9.12 3.22 8.49
CA LEU A 182 -10.00 4.38 8.60
C LEU A 182 -11.20 4.27 7.63
N PHE A 183 -10.94 3.95 6.36
CA PHE A 183 -11.97 3.79 5.34
C PHE A 183 -13.03 2.77 5.79
N ASN A 184 -12.62 1.58 6.23
CA ASN A 184 -13.55 0.55 6.72
C ASN A 184 -14.33 1.04 7.94
N LYS A 185 -13.67 1.69 8.91
CA LYS A 185 -14.34 2.27 10.08
C LYS A 185 -15.37 3.34 9.70
N LEU A 186 -15.13 4.13 8.65
CA LEU A 186 -16.09 5.13 8.17
C LEU A 186 -17.33 4.45 7.57
N ILE A 187 -17.13 3.44 6.71
CA ILE A 187 -18.22 2.65 6.10
C ILE A 187 -19.05 1.96 7.18
N ASP A 188 -18.42 1.26 8.13
CA ASP A 188 -19.09 0.55 9.22
C ASP A 188 -19.92 1.48 10.12
N ARG A 189 -19.53 2.76 10.19
CA ARG A 189 -20.22 3.80 10.97
C ARG A 189 -21.24 4.60 10.16
N GLY A 190 -21.56 4.16 8.94
CA GLY A 190 -22.62 4.73 8.11
C GLY A 190 -22.25 6.02 7.37
N TYR A 191 -20.97 6.43 7.37
CA TYR A 191 -20.53 7.58 6.58
C TYR A 191 -20.44 7.22 5.10
N LYS A 192 -20.80 8.17 4.24
CA LYS A 192 -20.52 8.08 2.80
C LYS A 192 -19.07 8.44 2.53
N VAL A 193 -18.32 7.58 1.85
CA VAL A 193 -16.92 7.87 1.53
C VAL A 193 -16.75 8.13 0.03
N PHE A 194 -16.25 9.32 -0.30
CA PHE A 194 -15.90 9.72 -1.65
C PHE A 194 -14.39 9.64 -1.84
N LEU A 195 -13.95 8.98 -2.90
CA LEU A 195 -12.55 8.98 -3.30
C LEU A 195 -12.35 10.05 -4.37
N LEU A 196 -11.51 11.05 -4.13
CA LEU A 196 -11.32 12.20 -5.00
C LEU A 196 -9.86 12.34 -5.42
N THR A 197 -9.54 11.94 -6.65
CA THR A 197 -8.16 11.89 -7.17
C THR A 197 -7.91 12.87 -8.31
N GLY A 198 -6.67 13.36 -8.38
CA GLY A 198 -6.19 14.17 -9.50
C GLY A 198 -5.92 13.38 -10.78
N ARG A 199 -5.96 12.03 -10.74
CA ARG A 199 -5.81 11.16 -11.93
C ARG A 199 -6.85 11.50 -13.00
N ASP A 200 -6.40 11.48 -14.25
CA ASP A 200 -7.27 11.69 -15.42
C ASP A 200 -8.21 10.50 -15.60
N ASP A 201 -9.50 10.78 -15.68
CA ASP A 201 -10.57 9.80 -15.80
C ASP A 201 -10.38 8.90 -17.04
N LEU A 202 -10.25 9.54 -18.20
CA LEU A 202 -10.12 8.85 -19.49
C LEU A 202 -8.93 7.90 -19.53
N THR A 203 -7.85 8.23 -18.84
CA THR A 203 -6.59 7.48 -18.88
C THR A 203 -6.48 6.42 -17.78
N PHE A 204 -7.02 6.69 -16.58
CA PHE A 204 -6.68 5.92 -15.38
C PHE A 204 -7.89 5.23 -14.71
N ARG A 205 -9.13 5.42 -15.19
CA ARG A 205 -10.34 4.89 -14.54
C ARG A 205 -10.25 3.42 -14.18
N ASP A 206 -10.05 2.57 -15.19
CA ASP A 206 -10.15 1.12 -15.02
C ASP A 206 -9.04 0.61 -14.09
N MET A 207 -7.78 0.96 -14.35
CA MET A 207 -6.65 0.54 -13.53
C MET A 207 -6.73 1.06 -12.09
N THR A 208 -7.26 2.27 -11.87
CA THR A 208 -7.41 2.83 -10.52
C THR A 208 -8.51 2.10 -9.76
N THR A 209 -9.63 1.83 -10.42
CA THR A 209 -10.77 1.12 -9.84
C THR A 209 -10.38 -0.31 -9.48
N GLU A 210 -9.72 -1.03 -10.39
CA GLU A 210 -9.23 -2.39 -10.15
C GLU A 210 -8.20 -2.41 -9.01
N ASN A 211 -7.24 -1.49 -9.00
CA ASN A 211 -6.25 -1.42 -7.94
C ASN A 211 -6.90 -1.13 -6.57
N LEU A 212 -7.85 -0.19 -6.48
CA LEU A 212 -8.58 0.10 -5.23
C LEU A 212 -9.32 -1.14 -4.71
N GLN A 213 -10.05 -1.83 -5.58
CA GLN A 213 -10.78 -3.05 -5.23
C GLN A 213 -9.82 -4.16 -4.75
N ASN A 214 -8.73 -4.39 -5.48
CA ASN A 214 -7.72 -5.38 -5.12
C ASN A 214 -7.01 -5.07 -3.79
N GLN A 215 -6.97 -3.81 -3.38
CA GLN A 215 -6.39 -3.38 -2.10
C GLN A 215 -7.43 -3.28 -0.98
N GLY A 216 -8.69 -3.66 -1.24
CA GLY A 216 -9.74 -3.75 -0.21
C GLY A 216 -10.59 -2.50 -0.02
N TYR A 217 -10.47 -1.47 -0.85
CA TYR A 217 -11.35 -0.30 -0.83
C TYR A 217 -12.69 -0.63 -1.50
N LEU A 218 -13.57 -1.29 -0.75
CA LEU A 218 -14.90 -1.73 -1.21
C LEU A 218 -15.99 -0.90 -0.53
N GLY A 219 -17.02 -0.48 -1.29
CA GLY A 219 -18.18 0.22 -0.73
C GLY A 219 -18.08 1.74 -0.63
N TYR A 220 -17.08 2.36 -1.26
CA TYR A 220 -17.07 3.82 -1.45
C TYR A 220 -18.27 4.27 -2.28
N GLU A 221 -18.79 5.46 -2.02
CA GLU A 221 -19.98 6.01 -2.68
C GLU A 221 -19.68 6.41 -4.14
N ARG A 222 -18.55 7.08 -4.37
CA ARG A 222 -18.11 7.47 -5.72
C ARG A 222 -16.59 7.63 -5.79
N LEU A 223 -16.00 7.14 -6.89
CA LEU A 223 -14.65 7.51 -7.30
C LEU A 223 -14.73 8.69 -8.28
N ILE A 224 -14.30 9.86 -7.84
CA ILE A 224 -14.30 11.11 -8.60
C ILE A 224 -12.89 11.34 -9.13
N MET A 225 -12.78 11.43 -10.45
CA MET A 225 -11.51 11.62 -11.17
C MET A 225 -11.58 12.88 -12.03
N ARG A 226 -10.42 13.37 -12.45
CA ARG A 226 -10.33 14.58 -13.26
C ARG A 226 -10.85 14.31 -14.66
N THR A 227 -11.89 15.04 -15.05
CA THR A 227 -12.46 14.99 -16.40
C THR A 227 -11.77 15.96 -17.36
N ALA A 228 -12.07 15.85 -18.65
CA ALA A 228 -11.52 16.70 -19.69
C ALA A 228 -11.71 18.21 -19.43
N ASP A 229 -12.84 18.61 -18.84
CA ASP A 229 -13.16 20.01 -18.51
C ASP A 229 -12.25 20.62 -17.43
N TYR A 230 -11.55 19.77 -16.69
CA TYR A 230 -10.59 20.14 -15.65
C TYR A 230 -9.14 19.83 -16.05
N LYS A 231 -8.89 19.44 -17.30
CA LYS A 231 -7.55 19.25 -17.83
C LYS A 231 -6.80 20.59 -17.84
N GLY A 232 -5.57 20.57 -17.33
CA GLY A 232 -4.73 21.77 -17.19
C GLY A 232 -5.11 22.72 -16.05
N LYS A 233 -6.22 22.48 -15.34
CA LYS A 233 -6.59 23.25 -14.13
C LYS A 233 -5.85 22.70 -12.91
N GLY A 234 -5.43 23.56 -11.98
CA GLY A 234 -4.74 23.15 -10.75
C GLY A 234 -5.55 22.13 -9.92
N ALA A 235 -4.87 21.26 -9.16
CA ALA A 235 -5.54 20.23 -8.37
C ALA A 235 -6.46 20.83 -7.31
N LYS A 236 -6.00 21.90 -6.64
CA LYS A 236 -6.80 22.65 -5.68
C LYS A 236 -8.12 23.14 -6.25
N PHE A 237 -8.10 23.70 -7.47
CA PHE A 237 -9.30 24.21 -8.12
C PHE A 237 -10.29 23.09 -8.45
N PHE A 238 -9.80 22.02 -9.10
CA PHE A 238 -10.61 20.86 -9.44
C PHE A 238 -11.24 20.23 -8.19
N LYS A 239 -10.44 19.96 -7.15
CA LYS A 239 -10.93 19.31 -5.93
C LYS A 239 -11.92 20.19 -5.15
N SER A 240 -11.71 21.51 -5.12
CA SER A 240 -12.68 22.45 -4.54
C SER A 240 -14.03 22.41 -5.29
N ALA A 241 -14.00 22.37 -6.62
CA ALA A 241 -15.21 22.27 -7.42
C ALA A 241 -15.96 20.95 -7.18
N MET A 242 -15.25 19.82 -7.04
CA MET A 242 -15.86 18.54 -6.74
C MET A 242 -16.47 18.50 -5.34
N ARG A 243 -15.80 19.08 -4.33
CA ARG A 243 -16.38 19.22 -2.98
C ARG A 243 -17.63 20.09 -2.99
N LYS A 244 -17.62 21.21 -3.75
CA LYS A 244 -18.83 22.02 -3.95
C LYS A 244 -19.98 21.18 -4.49
N GLN A 245 -19.72 20.40 -5.55
CA GLN A 245 -20.75 19.56 -6.16
C GLN A 245 -21.34 18.57 -5.14
N LEU A 246 -20.51 17.94 -4.31
CA LEU A 246 -21.01 17.06 -3.25
C LEU A 246 -21.88 17.81 -2.23
N MET A 247 -21.49 19.02 -1.83
CA MET A 247 -22.32 19.85 -0.95
C MET A 247 -23.63 20.29 -1.60
N ASP A 248 -23.62 20.62 -2.89
CA ASP A 248 -24.83 20.96 -3.66
C ASP A 248 -25.75 19.74 -3.82
N GLU A 249 -25.20 18.53 -3.87
CA GLU A 249 -25.92 17.24 -3.79
C GLU A 249 -26.50 16.98 -2.39
N GLY A 250 -26.18 17.83 -1.40
CA GLY A 250 -26.72 17.80 -0.03
C GLY A 250 -25.80 17.14 1.00
N TYR A 251 -24.62 16.66 0.60
CA TYR A 251 -23.68 16.00 1.53
C TYR A 251 -23.04 17.00 2.49
N ARG A 252 -22.92 16.59 3.75
CA ARG A 252 -22.15 17.29 4.79
C ARG A 252 -20.77 16.65 4.86
N LEU A 253 -19.75 17.36 4.41
CA LEU A 253 -18.37 16.86 4.43
C LEU A 253 -17.81 16.97 5.85
N ARG A 254 -17.85 15.88 6.61
CA ARG A 254 -17.43 15.82 8.02
C ARG A 254 -15.92 15.67 8.19
N GLY A 255 -15.24 15.12 7.19
CA GLY A 255 -13.79 15.00 7.18
C GLY A 255 -13.21 14.88 5.77
N ASN A 256 -11.98 15.34 5.60
CA ASN A 256 -11.22 15.22 4.36
C ASN A 256 -9.75 14.87 4.65
N VAL A 257 -9.22 13.84 3.99
CA VAL A 257 -7.86 13.34 4.19
C VAL A 257 -7.11 13.33 2.87
N GLY A 258 -5.89 13.88 2.88
CA GLY A 258 -5.03 13.91 1.71
C GLY A 258 -3.56 14.13 2.09
N ASP A 259 -2.67 13.76 1.20
CA ASP A 259 -1.22 13.90 1.34
C ASP A 259 -0.70 15.21 0.76
N GLN A 260 -1.54 15.98 0.06
CA GLN A 260 -1.18 17.28 -0.51
C GLN A 260 -2.06 18.40 0.07
N TRP A 261 -1.48 19.60 0.19
CA TRP A 261 -2.26 20.77 0.57
C TRP A 261 -3.33 21.14 -0.48
N SER A 262 -3.12 20.79 -1.75
CA SER A 262 -4.12 20.95 -2.80
C SER A 262 -5.36 20.07 -2.63
N ASP A 263 -5.31 19.04 -1.78
CA ASP A 263 -6.49 18.22 -1.42
C ASP A 263 -7.35 18.89 -0.36
N LEU A 264 -6.71 19.70 0.49
CA LEU A 264 -7.25 20.17 1.77
C LEU A 264 -7.53 21.67 1.81
N GLN A 265 -7.02 22.41 0.83
CA GLN A 265 -7.21 23.86 0.71
C GLN A 265 -8.19 24.22 -0.42
N GLY A 266 -8.45 25.52 -0.55
CA GLY A 266 -9.42 26.09 -1.46
C GLY A 266 -10.76 26.31 -0.76
N ASP A 267 -11.84 26.21 -1.52
CA ASP A 267 -13.19 26.46 -1.04
C ASP A 267 -13.91 25.15 -0.70
N TYR A 268 -15.08 25.26 -0.07
CA TYR A 268 -15.97 24.12 0.23
C TYR A 268 -15.22 23.03 1.02
N LEU A 269 -14.59 23.45 2.11
CA LEU A 269 -13.81 22.57 2.99
C LEU A 269 -14.74 21.67 3.80
N ALA A 270 -14.25 20.49 4.15
CA ALA A 270 -14.89 19.67 5.17
C ALA A 270 -14.79 20.35 6.55
N ASP A 271 -15.62 19.92 7.49
CA ASP A 271 -15.59 20.37 8.90
C ASP A 271 -14.17 20.27 9.49
N ARG A 272 -13.44 19.21 9.11
CA ARG A 272 -12.03 19.02 9.46
C ARG A 272 -11.21 18.40 8.35
N ASN A 273 -10.05 19.00 8.08
CA ASN A 273 -9.06 18.48 7.13
C ASN A 273 -7.89 17.83 7.87
N PHE A 274 -7.36 16.74 7.32
CA PHE A 274 -6.22 16.00 7.88
C PHE A 274 -5.15 15.79 6.81
N LYS A 275 -3.98 16.37 7.03
CA LYS A 275 -2.80 16.21 6.17
C LYS A 275 -1.98 15.02 6.65
N ILE A 276 -1.83 14.01 5.81
CA ILE A 276 -0.84 12.95 6.03
C ILE A 276 0.50 13.32 5.35
N PRO A 277 1.65 12.80 5.81
CA PRO A 277 2.95 13.22 5.27
C PRO A 277 3.17 12.75 3.83
N ASN A 278 3.77 13.60 3.00
CA ASN A 278 4.35 13.18 1.73
C ASN A 278 5.44 14.16 1.26
N PRO A 279 6.72 13.86 1.53
CA PRO A 279 7.83 14.68 1.08
C PRO A 279 8.37 14.29 -0.30
N MET A 280 7.77 13.33 -1.01
CA MET A 280 8.32 12.81 -2.28
C MET A 280 7.95 13.69 -3.49
N TYR A 281 6.83 14.41 -3.44
CA TYR A 281 6.43 15.32 -4.52
C TYR A 281 5.48 16.41 -4.02
N TYR A 282 5.26 17.41 -4.87
CA TYR A 282 4.32 18.51 -4.66
C TYR A 282 3.29 18.57 -5.77
N VAL A 283 2.02 18.77 -5.39
CA VAL A 283 0.93 19.00 -6.35
C VAL A 283 0.34 20.40 -6.15
N PRO A 284 0.44 21.31 -7.16
CA PRO A 284 -0.08 22.67 -7.09
C PRO A 284 -1.62 22.79 -7.13
#